data_AF-A0A521PIG6-F1
#
_entry.id   AF-A0A521PIG6-F1
#
_cell.length_a   1.000
_cell.length_b   1.000
_cell.length_c   1.000
_cell.angle_alpha   90.00
_cell.angle_beta   90.00
_cell.angle_gamma   90.00
#
_symmetry.space_group_name_H-M   'P 1'
#
loop_
_entity.id
_entity.type
_entity.pdbx_description
1 polymer ?
#
loop_
_entity_poly.entity_id
_entity_poly.type
_entity_poly.pdbx_seq_one_letter_code
_entity_poly.pdbx_strand_id
1 'polypeptide(L)'
;MLGIDLTALNSAELRRLLERARERGQDGLVRRVEAELSARTGRPRAQPMPMPAAAPPVRRRGPAVAIAGLAAFTGAAVAWGLSLAVPPPAPQPQPQPQPVALTTAEPAPRIAVALTTTALAEQAADAAAEAPAAPVRPAERGRNPCYDLPTNQERLLCGYPSLAIQHRKMKAALDRARANGSDVKAIEDAQAAWQAGSVNVADRTVLGQRYARRIAELETD
;
A
#
# COMPACT_ATOMS: atom_id res chain seq x y z
N MET A 1 -11.04 9.39 -6.89
CA MET A 1 -11.28 8.17 -7.69
C MET A 1 -10.03 7.31 -7.62
N LEU A 2 -10.10 6.11 -7.06
CA LEU A 2 -8.97 5.17 -7.03
C LEU A 2 -8.93 4.44 -8.37
N GLY A 3 -7.95 4.77 -9.22
CA GLY A 3 -7.69 4.04 -10.46
C GLY A 3 -7.00 2.72 -10.13
N ILE A 4 -7.66 1.59 -10.41
CA ILE A 4 -7.02 0.27 -10.32
C ILE A 4 -6.08 0.15 -11.51
N ASP A 5 -4.79 -0.05 -11.24
CA ASP A 5 -3.81 -0.30 -12.30
C ASP A 5 -3.95 -1.74 -12.81
N LEU A 6 -4.69 -1.90 -13.91
CA LEU A 6 -4.96 -3.18 -14.57
C LEU A 6 -3.68 -3.86 -15.07
N THR A 7 -2.61 -3.10 -15.29
CA THR A 7 -1.36 -3.64 -15.83
C THR A 7 -0.56 -4.43 -14.79
N ALA A 8 -0.70 -4.09 -13.50
CA ALA A 8 -0.01 -4.76 -12.40
C ALA A 8 -0.71 -6.06 -11.93
N LEU A 9 -1.94 -6.32 -12.37
CA LEU A 9 -2.72 -7.49 -11.95
C LEU A 9 -2.31 -8.76 -12.71
N ASN A 10 -2.35 -9.89 -12.00
CA ASN A 10 -2.09 -11.21 -12.58
C ASN A 10 -3.28 -11.64 -13.47
N SER A 11 -3.04 -12.53 -14.45
CA SER A 11 -4.07 -13.04 -15.37
C SER A 11 -5.24 -13.73 -14.65
N ALA A 12 -4.97 -14.46 -13.57
CA ALA A 12 -6.00 -15.06 -12.73
C ALA A 12 -6.85 -14.01 -11.98
N GLU A 13 -6.23 -12.91 -11.56
CA GLU A 13 -6.91 -11.82 -10.86
C GLU A 13 -7.75 -10.99 -11.83
N LEU A 14 -7.25 -10.75 -13.05
CA LEU A 14 -8.01 -10.10 -14.13
C LEU A 14 -9.27 -10.88 -14.48
N ARG A 15 -9.21 -12.21 -14.56
CA ARG A 15 -10.40 -13.07 -14.78
C ARG A 15 -11.40 -12.97 -13.63
N ARG A 16 -10.95 -13.02 -12.38
CA ARG A 16 -11.82 -12.85 -11.20
C ARG A 16 -12.45 -11.46 -11.14
N LEU A 17 -11.73 -10.43 -11.58
CA LEU A 17 -12.22 -9.05 -11.61
C LEU A 17 -13.27 -8.86 -12.71
N LEU A 18 -13.08 -9.51 -13.87
CA LEU A 18 -14.04 -9.53 -14.97
C LEU A 18 -15.35 -10.22 -14.56
N GLU A 19 -15.29 -11.36 -13.87
CA GLU A 19 -16.48 -12.05 -13.34
C GLU A 19 -17.30 -11.14 -12.43
N ARG A 20 -16.65 -10.53 -11.43
CA ARG A 20 -17.29 -9.59 -10.49
C ARG A 20 -17.80 -8.32 -11.16
N ALA A 21 -17.15 -7.85 -12.22
CA ALA A 21 -17.59 -6.69 -12.97
C ALA A 21 -18.87 -6.98 -13.75
N ARG A 22 -19.02 -8.19 -14.31
CA ARG A 22 -20.25 -8.66 -14.97
C ARG A 22 -21.40 -8.83 -14.00
N GLU A 23 -21.16 -9.45 -12.85
CA GLU A 23 -22.17 -9.59 -11.78
C GLU A 23 -22.73 -8.25 -11.31
N ARG A 24 -21.93 -7.18 -11.40
CA ARG A 24 -22.30 -5.82 -10.99
C ARG A 24 -22.79 -4.94 -12.15
N GLY A 25 -22.90 -5.48 -13.36
CA GLY A 25 -23.31 -4.73 -14.56
C GLY A 25 -22.38 -3.58 -14.95
N GLN A 26 -21.06 -3.71 -14.70
CA GLN A 26 -20.09 -2.66 -14.97
C GLN A 26 -19.44 -2.80 -16.35
N ASP A 27 -20.20 -2.60 -17.41
CA ASP A 27 -19.78 -2.86 -18.81
C ASP A 27 -18.51 -2.10 -19.22
N GLY A 28 -18.35 -0.87 -18.75
CA GLY A 28 -17.16 -0.05 -19.03
C GLY A 28 -15.86 -0.56 -18.37
N LEU A 29 -15.97 -1.37 -17.31
CA LEU A 29 -14.83 -2.03 -16.68
C LEU A 29 -14.57 -3.38 -17.37
N VAL A 30 -15.62 -4.12 -17.69
CA VAL A 30 -15.56 -5.39 -18.43
C VAL A 30 -14.79 -5.21 -19.74
N ARG A 31 -15.17 -4.23 -20.57
CA ARG A 31 -14.48 -3.95 -21.85
C ARG A 31 -12.99 -3.63 -21.69
N ARG A 32 -12.62 -2.93 -20.61
CA ARG A 32 -11.22 -2.57 -20.34
C ARG A 32 -10.39 -3.78 -19.92
N VAL A 33 -10.95 -4.66 -19.09
CA VAL A 33 -10.27 -5.88 -18.64
C VAL A 33 -10.15 -6.90 -19.78
N GLU A 34 -11.16 -7.01 -20.63
CA GLU A 34 -11.12 -7.85 -21.84
C GLU A 34 -10.06 -7.39 -22.85
N ALA A 35 -9.96 -6.07 -23.05
CA ALA A 35 -8.91 -5.48 -23.89
C ALA A 35 -7.51 -5.79 -23.35
N GLU A 36 -7.31 -5.65 -22.03
CA GLU A 36 -6.03 -5.94 -21.37
C GLU A 36 -5.66 -7.43 -21.42
N LEU A 37 -6.63 -8.33 -21.24
CA LEU A 37 -6.43 -9.77 -21.37
C LEU A 37 -6.07 -10.17 -22.81
N SER A 38 -6.72 -9.55 -23.80
CA SER A 38 -6.44 -9.79 -25.22
C SER A 38 -5.08 -9.24 -25.66
N ALA A 39 -4.66 -8.10 -25.11
CA ALA A 39 -3.33 -7.54 -25.34
C ALA A 39 -2.21 -8.45 -24.80
N ARG A 40 -2.47 -9.20 -23.73
CA ARG A 40 -1.50 -10.14 -23.12
C ARG A 40 -1.40 -11.46 -23.85
N THR A 41 -2.49 -11.97 -24.41
CA THR A 41 -2.47 -13.18 -25.24
C THR A 41 -1.86 -12.94 -26.61
N GLY A 42 -1.94 -11.71 -27.14
CA GLY A 42 -1.35 -11.31 -28.42
C GLY A 42 0.10 -10.85 -28.37
N ARG A 43 0.71 -10.66 -27.19
CA ARG A 43 2.12 -10.21 -27.09
C ARG A 43 3.06 -11.41 -27.27
N PRO A 44 3.83 -11.51 -28.38
CA PRO A 44 4.83 -12.55 -28.49
C PRO A 44 5.84 -12.37 -27.36
N ARG A 45 5.98 -13.42 -26.55
CA ARG A 45 7.04 -13.56 -25.55
C ARG A 45 8.36 -13.34 -26.27
N ALA A 46 9.04 -12.23 -25.98
CA ALA A 46 10.38 -11.98 -26.50
C ALA A 46 11.23 -13.19 -26.13
N GLN A 47 11.62 -13.97 -27.14
CA GLN A 47 12.51 -15.09 -26.95
C GLN A 47 13.86 -14.55 -26.44
N PRO A 48 14.53 -15.26 -25.52
CA PRO A 48 15.93 -14.94 -25.23
C PRO A 48 16.72 -15.04 -26.54
N MET A 49 17.48 -13.99 -26.86
CA MET A 49 18.35 -13.98 -28.05
C MET A 49 19.25 -15.22 -28.05
N PRO A 50 19.47 -15.86 -29.22
CA PRO A 50 20.46 -16.92 -29.33
C PRO A 50 21.85 -16.35 -29.06
N MET A 51 22.57 -16.94 -28.10
CA MET A 51 24.00 -16.64 -27.93
C MET A 51 24.74 -16.97 -29.23
N PRO A 52 25.63 -16.08 -29.73
CA PRO A 52 26.58 -16.47 -30.76
C PRO A 52 27.56 -17.50 -30.18
N ALA A 53 27.73 -18.58 -30.93
CA ALA A 53 28.52 -19.76 -30.61
C ALA A 53 29.99 -19.42 -30.28
N ALA A 54 30.54 -20.23 -29.38
CA ALA A 54 31.95 -20.23 -29.00
C ALA A 54 32.88 -20.41 -30.20
N ALA A 55 33.88 -19.53 -30.32
CA ALA A 55 35.04 -19.72 -31.18
C ALA A 55 36.22 -20.29 -30.35
N PRO A 56 37.05 -21.18 -30.92
CA PRO A 56 38.10 -21.92 -30.20
C PRO A 56 39.32 -21.06 -29.80
N PRO A 57 40.17 -21.52 -28.86
CA PRO A 57 41.21 -20.72 -28.24
C PRO A 57 42.46 -20.57 -29.12
N VAL A 58 42.90 -19.33 -29.34
CA VAL A 58 44.23 -19.03 -29.88
C VAL A 58 45.19 -18.77 -28.72
N ARG A 59 46.06 -19.75 -28.45
CA ARG A 59 47.29 -19.57 -27.65
C ARG A 59 48.26 -18.66 -28.41
N ARG A 60 48.72 -17.56 -27.82
CA ARG A 60 50.09 -17.05 -28.00
C ARG A 60 50.53 -16.17 -26.83
N ARG A 61 51.81 -16.34 -26.46
CA ARG A 61 52.51 -15.89 -25.25
C ARG A 61 52.95 -14.42 -25.30
N GLY A 62 52.82 -13.73 -24.15
CA GLY A 62 53.77 -12.77 -23.54
C GLY A 62 53.84 -11.32 -24.07
N PRO A 63 54.54 -10.41 -23.37
CA PRO A 63 54.31 -9.93 -21.99
C PRO A 63 54.28 -8.37 -21.86
N ALA A 64 54.01 -7.88 -20.64
CA ALA A 64 54.36 -6.57 -20.04
C ALA A 64 53.31 -5.44 -19.94
N VAL A 65 52.86 -5.23 -18.69
CA VAL A 65 52.80 -3.98 -17.88
C VAL A 65 52.38 -2.65 -18.53
N ALA A 66 51.34 -2.02 -17.97
CA ALA A 66 51.36 -0.59 -17.58
C ALA A 66 50.24 -0.25 -16.58
N ILE A 67 50.64 0.29 -15.43
CA ILE A 67 49.79 0.92 -14.41
C ILE A 67 49.56 2.39 -14.82
N ALA A 68 48.32 2.86 -14.73
CA ALA A 68 47.93 4.26 -14.46
C ALA A 68 46.41 4.23 -14.18
N GLY A 69 45.84 4.60 -13.04
CA GLY A 69 46.17 5.72 -12.17
C GLY A 69 45.23 6.89 -12.49
N LEU A 70 44.17 7.10 -11.70
CA LEU A 70 43.84 8.37 -11.04
C LEU A 70 42.41 8.37 -10.47
N ALA A 71 42.33 8.79 -9.22
CA ALA A 71 41.13 9.21 -8.54
C ALA A 71 40.57 10.51 -9.16
N ALA A 72 39.25 10.67 -9.08
CA ALA A 72 38.62 11.99 -9.07
C ALA A 72 37.32 11.92 -8.25
N PHE A 73 37.46 12.10 -6.95
CA PHE A 73 36.41 12.69 -6.12
C PHE A 73 36.50 14.20 -6.34
N THR A 74 35.50 14.79 -6.99
CA THR A 74 35.21 16.23 -6.88
C THR A 74 33.71 16.40 -6.88
N GLY A 75 33.19 16.88 -5.76
CA GLY A 75 31.83 17.35 -5.65
C GLY A 75 31.65 18.70 -6.34
N ALA A 76 30.42 19.00 -6.71
CA ALA A 76 29.92 20.36 -6.78
C ALA A 76 28.40 20.33 -6.64
N ALA A 77 27.91 20.75 -5.48
CA ALA A 77 26.56 21.25 -5.31
C ALA A 77 26.60 22.76 -5.53
N VAL A 78 25.93 23.27 -6.57
CA VAL A 78 25.49 24.66 -6.78
C VAL A 78 24.25 24.53 -7.70
N ALA A 79 22.99 24.69 -7.30
CA ALA A 79 22.26 25.82 -6.71
C ALA A 79 21.92 26.95 -7.72
N TRP A 80 20.61 27.10 -7.98
CA TRP A 80 19.84 28.24 -8.55
C TRP A 80 19.78 28.47 -10.08
N GLY A 81 18.53 28.48 -10.60
CA GLY A 81 17.99 29.72 -11.17
C GLY A 81 17.68 29.77 -12.68
N LEU A 82 16.37 29.79 -12.97
CA LEU A 82 15.67 30.46 -14.09
C LEU A 82 15.32 29.69 -15.38
N SER A 83 14.05 29.93 -15.76
CA SER A 83 13.39 29.79 -17.07
C SER A 83 12.80 28.40 -17.37
N LEU A 84 11.50 28.22 -17.60
CA LEU A 84 10.53 29.14 -18.24
C LEU A 84 9.16 29.10 -17.54
N ALA A 85 8.62 30.31 -17.37
CA ALA A 85 7.21 30.55 -17.09
C ALA A 85 6.35 29.99 -18.24
N VAL A 86 5.44 29.09 -17.92
CA VAL A 86 4.31 28.73 -18.78
C VAL A 86 3.13 29.63 -18.39
N PRO A 87 2.52 30.37 -19.32
CA PRO A 87 1.36 31.22 -19.02
C PRO A 87 0.14 30.36 -18.60
N PRO A 88 -0.71 30.85 -17.68
CA PRO A 88 -1.94 30.16 -17.31
C PRO A 88 -2.93 30.20 -18.47
N PRO A 89 -3.64 29.10 -18.79
CA PRO A 89 -4.81 29.17 -19.66
C PRO A 89 -5.90 30.01 -18.97
N ALA A 90 -6.52 30.88 -19.77
CA ALA A 90 -7.60 31.78 -19.40
C ALA A 90 -8.76 31.09 -18.66
N PRO A 91 -9.50 31.82 -17.80
CA PRO A 91 -10.63 31.28 -17.03
C PRO A 91 -11.76 30.83 -17.94
N GLN A 92 -12.07 29.53 -17.92
CA GLN A 92 -13.31 29.04 -18.49
C GLN A 92 -14.49 29.30 -17.52
N PRO A 93 -15.66 29.70 -18.04
CA PRO A 93 -16.77 30.19 -17.22
C PRO A 93 -17.32 29.13 -16.26
N GLN A 94 -17.43 29.53 -15.00
CA GLN A 94 -18.21 28.83 -13.98
C GLN A 94 -19.71 28.90 -14.33
N PRO A 95 -20.45 27.79 -14.23
CA PRO A 95 -21.88 27.83 -13.96
C PRO A 95 -22.11 27.59 -12.46
N GLN A 96 -22.45 28.66 -11.75
CA GLN A 96 -23.21 28.63 -10.49
C GLN A 96 -24.30 29.71 -10.61
N PRO A 97 -25.39 29.69 -9.83
CA PRO A 97 -26.19 28.58 -9.30
C PRO A 97 -27.67 28.72 -9.76
N GLN A 98 -28.45 27.64 -9.78
CA GLN A 98 -29.91 27.75 -9.88
C GLN A 98 -30.51 27.32 -8.53
N PRO A 99 -31.29 28.19 -7.85
CA PRO A 99 -32.03 27.82 -6.66
C PRO A 99 -33.27 27.04 -7.12
N VAL A 100 -33.39 25.77 -6.71
CA VAL A 100 -34.66 25.07 -6.75
C VAL A 100 -35.10 24.80 -5.33
N ALA A 101 -36.29 25.30 -5.04
CA ALA A 101 -36.92 25.38 -3.75
C ALA A 101 -37.20 24.01 -3.11
N LEU A 102 -37.32 24.06 -1.78
CA LEU A 102 -37.76 23.01 -0.89
C LEU A 102 -39.08 22.35 -1.34
N THR A 103 -39.12 21.02 -1.25
CA THR A 103 -40.35 20.29 -0.93
C THR A 103 -40.03 19.10 0.00
N THR A 104 -40.47 19.29 1.24
CA THR A 104 -41.11 18.38 2.22
C THR A 104 -41.10 16.85 2.03
N ALA A 105 -40.90 16.16 3.18
CA ALA A 105 -41.33 14.81 3.60
C ALA A 105 -40.31 13.63 3.55
N GLU A 106 -39.59 13.43 4.67
CA GLU A 106 -39.58 12.28 5.62
C GLU A 106 -40.05 10.84 5.18
N PRO A 107 -39.70 9.74 5.89
CA PRO A 107 -38.41 9.14 6.28
C PRO A 107 -38.19 7.73 5.67
N ALA A 108 -36.94 7.25 5.71
CA ALA A 108 -36.60 5.87 5.35
C ALA A 108 -37.06 4.84 6.42
N PRO A 109 -37.58 3.66 6.04
CA PRO A 109 -38.01 2.63 6.99
C PRO A 109 -36.81 1.99 7.70
N ARG A 110 -36.84 1.99 9.04
CA ARG A 110 -35.96 1.17 9.87
C ARG A 110 -36.49 -0.26 9.86
N ILE A 111 -35.77 -1.19 9.26
CA ILE A 111 -36.05 -2.62 9.38
C ILE A 111 -35.51 -3.06 10.75
N ALA A 112 -36.39 -3.18 11.73
CA ALA A 112 -36.13 -3.88 12.98
C ALA A 112 -36.48 -5.36 12.79
N VAL A 113 -35.47 -6.23 12.73
CA VAL A 113 -35.69 -7.67 12.86
C VAL A 113 -35.66 -8.00 14.35
N ALA A 114 -36.86 -8.09 14.93
CA ALA A 114 -37.06 -8.66 16.26
C ALA A 114 -36.93 -10.18 16.16
N LEU A 115 -35.83 -10.74 16.70
CA LEU A 115 -35.75 -12.16 17.02
C LEU A 115 -36.57 -12.41 18.29
N THR A 116 -37.81 -12.85 18.11
CA THR A 116 -38.60 -13.46 19.18
C THR A 116 -38.10 -14.88 19.42
N THR A 117 -37.22 -15.06 20.41
CA THR A 117 -37.05 -16.36 21.07
C THR A 117 -37.96 -16.39 22.30
N THR A 118 -39.02 -17.17 22.20
CA THR A 118 -39.87 -17.60 23.30
C THR A 118 -39.09 -18.43 24.31
N ALA A 119 -39.23 -18.05 25.58
CA ALA A 119 -39.31 -18.91 26.75
C ALA A 119 -38.18 -19.92 26.99
N LEU A 120 -37.30 -19.58 27.94
CA LEU A 120 -37.21 -20.41 29.14
C LEU A 120 -37.37 -19.49 30.35
N ALA A 121 -38.44 -19.75 31.09
CA ALA A 121 -38.72 -19.12 32.35
C ALA A 121 -37.74 -19.64 33.42
N GLU A 122 -37.74 -18.87 34.50
CA GLU A 122 -37.46 -19.28 35.87
C GLU A 122 -36.05 -18.99 36.40
N GLN A 123 -36.05 -18.42 37.60
CA GLN A 123 -34.94 -18.10 38.50
C GLN A 123 -34.30 -16.72 38.31
N ALA A 124 -34.98 -15.71 38.86
CA ALA A 124 -34.46 -14.89 39.96
C ALA A 124 -35.45 -13.75 40.23
N ALA A 125 -36.57 -14.08 40.87
CA ALA A 125 -37.24 -13.11 41.71
C ALA A 125 -36.43 -13.06 43.01
N ASP A 126 -35.53 -12.08 43.13
CA ASP A 126 -35.24 -11.43 44.41
C ASP A 126 -34.31 -10.23 44.20
N ALA A 127 -34.45 -9.25 45.08
CA ALA A 127 -33.79 -7.93 45.08
C ALA A 127 -34.31 -6.92 44.03
N ALA A 128 -35.56 -6.50 44.22
CA ALA A 128 -35.89 -5.09 44.03
C ALA A 128 -35.08 -4.27 45.07
N ALA A 129 -33.94 -3.74 44.65
CA ALA A 129 -33.28 -2.64 45.32
C ALA A 129 -33.23 -1.47 44.32
N GLU A 130 -34.05 -0.47 44.62
CA GLU A 130 -34.17 0.79 43.91
C GLU A 130 -32.81 1.50 43.90
N ALA A 131 -32.05 1.30 42.82
CA ALA A 131 -30.83 2.06 42.57
C ALA A 131 -31.23 3.40 41.93
N PRO A 132 -30.80 4.55 42.47
CA PRO A 132 -31.05 5.83 41.83
C PRO A 132 -30.45 5.80 40.43
N ALA A 133 -31.26 6.17 39.43
CA ALA A 133 -30.85 6.27 38.05
C ALA A 133 -29.61 7.17 37.95
N ALA A 134 -28.43 6.56 37.87
CA ALA A 134 -27.20 7.27 37.62
C ALA A 134 -27.37 8.03 36.29
N PRO A 135 -26.95 9.31 36.20
CA PRO A 135 -27.02 10.04 34.96
C PRO A 135 -26.28 9.24 33.89
N VAL A 136 -26.99 8.89 32.81
CA VAL A 136 -26.38 8.31 31.62
C VAL A 136 -25.38 9.33 31.12
N ARG A 137 -24.10 9.12 31.44
CA ARG A 137 -23.02 9.94 30.90
C ARG A 137 -23.13 9.87 29.38
N PRO A 138 -23.09 11.01 28.66
CA PRO A 138 -23.05 10.97 27.21
C PRO A 138 -21.88 10.08 26.82
N ALA A 139 -22.14 9.05 26.02
CA ALA A 139 -21.10 8.17 25.50
C ALA A 139 -20.06 9.07 24.83
N GLU A 140 -18.89 9.23 25.46
CA GLU A 140 -17.79 9.97 24.89
C GLU A 140 -17.54 9.34 23.52
N ARG A 141 -17.70 10.16 22.47
CA ARG A 141 -17.51 9.76 21.08
C ARG A 141 -16.11 9.15 21.02
N GLY A 142 -16.02 7.83 20.88
CA GLY A 142 -14.80 7.07 21.13
C GLY A 142 -13.61 7.63 20.35
N ARG A 143 -12.60 8.12 21.07
CA ARG A 143 -11.33 8.55 20.48
C ARG A 143 -10.70 7.36 19.75
N ASN A 144 -10.15 7.58 18.55
CA ASN A 144 -9.50 6.50 17.82
C ASN A 144 -8.24 6.04 18.60
N PRO A 145 -8.17 4.76 19.00
CA PRO A 145 -7.08 4.24 19.84
C PRO A 145 -5.71 4.29 19.15
N CYS A 146 -5.67 4.42 17.82
CA CYS A 146 -4.43 4.57 17.08
C CYS A 146 -3.64 5.83 17.45
N TYR A 147 -4.27 6.89 17.99
CA TYR A 147 -3.57 8.11 18.36
C TYR A 147 -2.82 8.01 19.70
N ASP A 148 -3.21 7.06 20.55
CA ASP A 148 -2.63 6.87 21.88
C ASP A 148 -1.35 6.01 21.85
N LEU A 149 -0.95 5.54 20.65
CA LEU A 149 0.27 4.77 20.45
C LEU A 149 1.52 5.64 20.69
N PRO A 150 2.59 5.07 21.29
CA PRO A 150 3.73 5.85 21.75
C PRO A 150 4.58 6.39 20.60
N THR A 151 4.76 5.63 19.52
CA THR A 151 5.60 6.05 18.38
C THR A 151 4.80 6.53 17.18
N ASN A 152 5.37 7.43 16.38
CA ASN A 152 4.75 7.86 15.12
C ASN A 152 4.59 6.68 14.15
N GLN A 153 5.56 5.77 14.12
CA GLN A 153 5.48 4.55 13.31
C GLN A 153 4.25 3.70 13.66
N GLU A 154 3.98 3.45 14.95
CA GLU A 154 2.84 2.65 15.39
C GLU A 154 1.51 3.34 15.07
N ARG A 155 1.43 4.65 15.30
CA ARG A 155 0.25 5.45 14.91
C ARG A 155 -0.05 5.32 13.42
N LEU A 156 0.99 5.42 12.58
CA LEU A 156 0.86 5.26 11.14
C LEU A 156 0.50 3.82 10.74
N LEU A 157 1.07 2.80 11.39
CA LEU A 157 0.72 1.40 11.12
C LEU A 157 -0.73 1.09 11.48
N CYS A 158 -1.22 1.63 12.59
CA CYS A 158 -2.60 1.46 13.04
C CYS A 158 -3.59 2.20 12.13
N GLY A 159 -3.27 3.44 11.73
CA GLY A 159 -4.15 4.28 10.91
C GLY A 159 -4.16 3.94 9.41
N TYR A 160 -3.13 3.29 8.87
CA TYR A 160 -2.97 3.06 7.43
C TYR A 160 -2.76 1.57 7.09
N PRO A 161 -3.78 0.87 6.55
CA PRO A 161 -3.69 -0.56 6.21
C PRO A 161 -2.57 -0.92 5.23
N SER A 162 -2.22 -0.01 4.31
CA SER A 162 -1.14 -0.21 3.34
C SER A 162 0.23 -0.36 4.03
N LEU A 163 0.50 0.42 5.08
CA LEU A 163 1.73 0.31 5.85
C LEU A 163 1.73 -0.97 6.70
N ALA A 164 0.59 -1.36 7.26
CA ALA A 164 0.46 -2.63 7.97
C ALA A 164 0.77 -3.84 7.06
N ILE A 165 0.33 -3.80 5.79
CA ILE A 165 0.68 -4.82 4.79
C ILE A 165 2.19 -4.84 4.55
N GLN A 166 2.82 -3.69 4.35
CA GLN A 166 4.27 -3.62 4.16
C GLN A 166 5.04 -4.13 5.39
N HIS A 167 4.60 -3.81 6.59
CA HIS A 167 5.19 -4.32 7.82
C HIS A 167 5.13 -5.86 7.90
N ARG A 168 4.00 -6.47 7.52
CA ARG A 168 3.88 -7.94 7.42
C ARG A 168 4.81 -8.52 6.34
N LYS A 169 4.92 -7.86 5.19
CA LYS A 169 5.85 -8.28 4.11
C LYS A 169 7.31 -8.24 4.57
N MET A 170 7.71 -7.18 5.27
CA MET A 170 9.05 -7.06 5.85
C MET A 170 9.35 -8.17 6.86
N LYS A 171 8.40 -8.49 7.76
CA LYS A 171 8.55 -9.62 8.69
C LYS A 171 8.76 -10.94 7.94
N ALA A 172 7.94 -11.21 6.92
CA ALA A 172 8.10 -12.40 6.11
C ALA A 172 9.43 -12.43 5.33
N ALA A 173 9.96 -11.28 4.90
CA ALA A 173 11.27 -11.19 4.26
C ALA A 173 12.41 -11.46 5.26
N LEU A 174 12.33 -10.93 6.48
CA LEU A 174 13.27 -11.24 7.57
C LEU A 174 13.30 -12.74 7.87
N ASP A 175 12.13 -13.37 7.97
CA ASP A 175 12.04 -14.81 8.26
C ASP A 175 12.66 -15.65 7.13
N ARG A 176 12.49 -15.25 5.87
CA ARG A 176 13.15 -15.88 4.72
C ARG A 176 14.67 -15.69 4.74
N ALA A 177 15.15 -14.46 4.95
CA ALA A 177 16.58 -14.18 5.02
C ALA A 177 17.26 -15.01 6.11
N ARG A 178 16.64 -15.12 7.30
CA ARG A 178 17.10 -15.98 8.38
C ARG A 178 17.11 -17.46 7.99
N ALA A 179 16.08 -17.93 7.29
CA ALA A 179 16.00 -19.33 6.85
C ALA A 179 17.02 -19.69 5.76
N ASN A 180 17.44 -18.71 4.94
CA ASN A 180 18.41 -18.91 3.86
C ASN A 180 19.86 -19.02 4.37
N GLY A 181 20.11 -18.89 5.67
CA GLY A 181 21.44 -18.98 6.26
C GLY A 181 22.26 -17.69 6.19
N SER A 182 21.61 -16.56 5.88
CA SER A 182 22.23 -15.23 5.99
C SER A 182 22.65 -14.97 7.46
N ASP A 183 23.69 -14.17 7.68
CA ASP A 183 24.23 -13.90 9.02
C ASP A 183 23.14 -13.30 9.94
N VAL A 184 22.64 -14.12 10.86
CA VAL A 184 21.53 -13.77 11.75
C VAL A 184 21.86 -12.56 12.60
N LYS A 185 23.11 -12.45 13.08
CA LYS A 185 23.54 -11.32 13.91
C LYS A 185 23.52 -10.03 13.11
N ALA A 186 24.08 -10.06 11.89
CA ALA A 186 24.07 -8.92 11.00
C ALA A 186 22.63 -8.49 10.62
N ILE A 187 21.72 -9.44 10.38
CA ILE A 187 20.30 -9.16 10.12
C ILE A 187 19.65 -8.47 11.32
N GLU A 188 19.89 -8.96 12.53
CA GLU A 188 19.32 -8.39 13.76
C GLU A 188 19.83 -6.99 14.04
N ASP A 189 21.14 -6.77 13.92
CA ASP A 189 21.76 -5.45 14.10
C ASP A 189 21.23 -4.45 13.06
N ALA A 190 21.16 -4.86 11.79
CA ALA A 190 20.60 -4.03 10.73
C ALA A 190 19.10 -3.75 10.93
N GLN A 191 18.33 -4.73 11.42
CA GLN A 191 16.92 -4.56 11.70
C GLN A 191 16.69 -3.63 12.90
N ALA A 192 17.51 -3.71 13.95
CA ALA A 192 17.46 -2.81 15.10
C ALA A 192 17.77 -1.37 14.69
N ALA A 193 18.82 -1.15 13.88
CA ALA A 193 19.15 0.15 13.33
C ALA A 193 18.01 0.72 12.46
N TRP A 194 17.40 -0.12 11.62
CA TRP A 194 16.25 0.27 10.80
C TRP A 194 15.05 0.69 11.66
N GLN A 195 14.74 -0.05 12.73
CA GLN A 195 13.65 0.27 13.66
C GLN A 195 13.92 1.60 14.39
N ALA A 196 15.12 1.77 14.94
CA ALA A 196 15.52 3.02 15.61
C ALA A 196 15.40 4.24 14.68
N GLY A 197 15.71 4.10 13.40
CA GLY A 197 15.52 5.16 12.41
C GLY A 197 14.08 5.38 11.95
N SER A 198 13.13 4.51 12.34
CA SER A 198 11.74 4.53 11.84
C SER A 198 10.72 4.97 12.89
N VAL A 199 10.99 4.81 14.19
CA VAL A 199 10.04 5.10 15.29
C VAL A 199 9.43 6.51 15.24
N ASN A 200 10.22 7.51 14.85
CA ASN A 200 9.80 8.92 14.85
C ASN A 200 9.34 9.44 13.48
N VAL A 201 9.32 8.61 12.44
CA VAL A 201 8.90 9.03 11.10
C VAL A 201 7.40 9.35 11.11
N ALA A 202 7.06 10.63 10.96
CA ALA A 202 5.68 11.11 10.96
C ALA A 202 5.03 11.10 9.57
N ASP A 203 5.84 11.12 8.50
CA ASP A 203 5.33 11.11 7.12
C ASP A 203 5.07 9.66 6.66
N ARG A 204 3.82 9.40 6.25
CA ARG A 204 3.36 8.10 5.75
C ARG A 204 4.14 7.63 4.52
N THR A 205 4.41 8.52 3.58
CA THR A 205 5.08 8.22 2.33
C THR A 205 6.56 7.91 2.58
N VAL A 206 7.21 8.68 3.44
CA VAL A 206 8.60 8.43 3.85
C VAL A 206 8.72 7.08 4.56
N LEU A 207 7.81 6.77 5.50
CA LEU A 207 7.79 5.47 6.17
C LEU A 207 7.55 4.32 5.18
N GLY A 208 6.64 4.51 4.22
CA GLY A 208 6.37 3.53 3.17
C GLY A 208 7.58 3.26 2.27
N GLN A 209 8.35 4.29 1.92
CA GLN A 209 9.60 4.14 1.15
C GLN A 209 10.67 3.40 1.96
N ARG A 210 10.79 3.68 3.27
CA ARG A 210 11.70 2.96 4.17
C ARG A 210 11.37 1.47 4.25
N TYR A 211 10.09 1.11 4.33
CA TYR A 211 9.66 -0.29 4.27
C TYR A 211 10.00 -0.93 2.93
N ALA A 212 9.67 -0.27 1.81
CA ALA A 212 9.94 -0.81 0.48
C ALA A 212 11.43 -1.08 0.26
N ARG A 213 12.31 -0.15 0.65
CA ARG A 213 13.76 -0.33 0.58
C ARG A 213 14.22 -1.50 1.43
N ARG A 214 13.77 -1.58 2.69
CA ARG A 214 14.18 -2.67 3.60
C ARG A 214 13.71 -4.04 3.14
N ILE A 215 12.51 -4.13 2.57
CA ILE A 215 12.02 -5.38 1.97
C ILE A 215 12.93 -5.80 0.81
N ALA A 216 13.32 -4.87 -0.07
CA ALA A 216 14.21 -5.17 -1.18
C ALA A 216 15.61 -5.62 -0.72
N GLU A 217 16.19 -4.97 0.29
CA GLU A 217 17.47 -5.39 0.89
C GLU A 217 17.42 -6.84 1.40
N LEU A 218 16.35 -7.18 2.15
CA LEU A 218 16.18 -8.52 2.71
C LEU A 218 15.85 -9.61 1.67
N GLU A 219 15.39 -9.22 0.48
CA GLU A 219 15.13 -10.15 -0.62
C GLU A 219 16.38 -10.38 -1.47
N THR A 220 17.43 -9.57 -1.29
CA THR A 220 18.74 -9.74 -1.96
C THR A 220 19.79 -10.46 -1.12
N ASP A 221 19.61 -10.52 0.20
CA ASP A 221 20.48 -11.23 1.16
C ASP A 221 20.19 -12.75 1.23
#